data_AF-E2BNT0-F1
#
_entry.id   AF-E2BNT0-F1
#
_cell.length_a   1.000
_cell.length_b   1.000
_cell.length_c   1.000
_cell.angle_alpha   90.00
_cell.angle_beta   90.00
_cell.angle_gamma   90.00
#
_symmetry.space_group_name_H-M   'P 1'
#
loop_
_entity.id
_entity.type
_entity.pdbx_description
1 polymer ?
#
loop_
_entity_poly.entity_id
_entity_poly.type
_entity_poly.pdbx_seq_one_letter_code
_entity_poly.pdbx_strand_id
1 'polypeptide(L)'
;MRVKSLSIFFNWIVCGMVLFGMSQYIGQVGGDIFINFAVSGVIQLPAYFVGWWTINKFGRRITWVRVLLTSFSIVGTSVSFMTAYLFSGELFPTVVRNIRVGASSMFARLGSIVAPFVVSLSSIKAWLPLVVFGLLPLIGAALCLLLPETAGCTLPETLQDGEEFGKKCKAKGRATDVEAEAAF
;
A
#
# COMPACT_ATOMS: atom_id res chain seq x y z
N MET A 1 -6.49 -17.12 4.41
CA MET A 1 -7.29 -15.90 4.10
C MET A 1 -7.19 -14.81 5.17
N ARG A 2 -7.55 -15.08 6.44
CA ARG A 2 -7.70 -14.06 7.50
C ARG A 2 -6.49 -13.15 7.72
N VAL A 3 -5.27 -13.72 7.84
CA VAL A 3 -4.04 -12.94 8.05
C VAL A 3 -3.74 -12.00 6.87
N LYS A 4 -3.95 -12.46 5.63
CA LYS A 4 -3.72 -11.65 4.42
C LYS A 4 -4.70 -10.48 4.32
N SER A 5 -5.96 -10.73 4.69
CA SER A 5 -6.99 -9.70 4.82
C SER A 5 -6.59 -8.63 5.83
N LEU A 6 -6.08 -9.06 6.99
CA LEU A 6 -5.65 -8.18 8.07
C LEU A 6 -4.48 -7.28 7.66
N SER A 7 -3.48 -7.83 6.94
CA SER A 7 -2.35 -7.06 6.42
C SER A 7 -2.79 -5.98 5.44
N ILE A 8 -3.78 -6.25 4.59
CA ILE A 8 -4.33 -5.23 3.66
C ILE A 8 -5.06 -4.15 4.43
N PHE A 9 -5.89 -4.51 5.42
CA PHE A 9 -6.57 -3.50 6.24
C PHE A 9 -5.58 -2.62 6.99
N PHE A 10 -4.53 -3.22 7.58
CA PHE A 10 -3.47 -2.47 8.25
C PHE A 10 -2.77 -1.50 7.29
N ASN A 11 -2.41 -1.96 6.09
CA ASN A 11 -1.78 -1.11 5.08
C ASN A 11 -2.68 0.09 4.69
N TRP A 12 -3.98 -0.14 4.53
CA TRP A 12 -4.94 0.93 4.24
C TRP A 12 -5.06 1.96 5.36
N ILE A 13 -5.04 1.52 6.63
CA ILE A 13 -4.99 2.44 7.78
C ILE A 13 -3.71 3.29 7.71
N VAL A 14 -2.55 2.66 7.52
CA VAL A 14 -1.26 3.34 7.46
C VAL A 14 -1.23 4.33 6.29
N CYS A 15 -1.65 3.93 5.09
CA CYS A 15 -1.71 4.82 3.93
C CYS A 15 -2.66 6.00 4.16
N GLY A 16 -3.85 5.77 4.72
CA GLY A 16 -4.77 6.84 5.07
C GLY A 16 -4.13 7.82 6.05
N MET A 17 -3.56 7.31 7.14
CA MET A 17 -2.92 8.15 8.14
C MET A 17 -1.75 8.98 7.59
N VAL A 18 -0.86 8.37 6.78
CA VAL A 18 0.29 9.07 6.18
C VAL A 18 -0.15 10.11 5.15
N LEU A 19 -1.12 9.78 4.28
CA LEU A 19 -1.61 10.70 3.25
C LEU A 19 -2.19 11.98 3.89
N PHE A 20 -3.09 11.80 4.86
CA PHE A 20 -3.72 12.94 5.54
C PHE A 20 -2.73 13.66 6.46
N GLY A 21 -1.82 12.93 7.13
CA GLY A 21 -0.80 13.52 7.98
C GLY A 21 0.18 14.42 7.20
N MET A 22 0.68 13.93 6.06
CA MET A 22 1.55 14.70 5.18
C MET A 22 0.80 15.87 4.52
N SER A 23 -0.45 15.66 4.11
CA SER A 23 -1.28 16.74 3.55
C SER A 23 -1.53 17.87 4.54
N GLN A 24 -1.73 17.56 5.83
CA GLN A 24 -1.88 18.57 6.87
C GLN A 24 -0.55 19.27 7.19
N TYR A 25 0.56 18.53 7.17
CA TYR A 25 1.90 19.11 7.35
C TYR A 25 2.20 20.16 6.27
N ILE A 26 1.88 19.90 5.00
CA ILE A 26 2.03 20.87 3.90
C ILE A 26 1.23 22.16 4.15
N GLY A 27 0.08 22.07 4.81
CA GLY A 27 -0.71 23.24 5.22
C GLY A 27 -0.11 24.04 6.37
N GLN A 28 0.82 23.47 7.14
CA GLN A 28 1.54 24.14 8.23
C GLN A 28 2.93 24.66 7.80
N VAL A 29 3.45 24.19 6.65
CA VAL A 29 4.69 24.73 6.08
C VAL A 29 4.46 26.19 5.72
N GLY A 30 5.22 27.09 6.34
CA GLY A 30 5.09 28.54 6.14
C GLY A 30 5.27 28.94 4.67
N GLY A 31 4.43 29.88 4.21
CA GLY A 31 4.38 30.33 2.82
C GLY A 31 2.94 30.46 2.32
N ASP A 32 2.78 30.55 1.01
CA ASP A 32 1.46 30.60 0.36
C ASP A 32 0.89 29.18 0.21
N ILE A 33 -0.22 28.91 0.89
CA ILE A 33 -0.89 27.60 0.91
C ILE A 33 -1.30 27.16 -0.51
N PHE A 34 -1.65 28.10 -1.38
CA PHE A 34 -2.09 27.81 -2.74
C PHE A 34 -0.95 27.26 -3.58
N ILE A 35 0.26 27.82 -3.43
CA ILE A 35 1.46 27.35 -4.12
C ILE A 35 1.86 25.96 -3.60
N ASN A 36 1.89 25.78 -2.29
CA ASN A 36 2.22 24.48 -1.68
C ASN A 36 1.26 23.37 -2.12
N PHE A 37 -0.04 23.67 -2.18
CA PHE A 37 -1.04 22.72 -2.65
C PHE A 37 -0.91 22.42 -4.15
N ALA A 38 -0.73 23.46 -4.98
CA ALA A 38 -0.53 23.30 -6.42
C ALA A 38 0.70 22.44 -6.75
N VAL A 39 1.83 22.70 -6.08
CA VAL A 39 3.05 21.90 -6.22
C VAL A 39 2.82 20.44 -5.83
N SER A 40 2.08 20.18 -4.74
CA SER A 40 1.75 18.81 -4.33
C SER A 40 0.89 18.06 -5.35
N GLY A 41 -0.05 18.75 -6.00
CA GLY A 41 -0.88 18.19 -7.06
C GLY A 41 -0.09 17.88 -8.33
N VAL A 42 0.80 18.79 -8.73
CA VAL A 42 1.70 18.58 -9.89
C VAL A 42 2.64 17.41 -9.65
N ILE A 43 3.15 17.23 -8.44
CA ILE A 43 4.04 16.12 -8.07
C ILE A 43 3.32 14.76 -8.05
N GLN A 44 2.01 14.74 -7.80
CA GLN A 44 1.22 13.49 -7.79
C GLN A 44 1.02 12.91 -9.19
N LEU A 45 0.82 13.74 -10.21
CA LEU A 45 0.62 13.27 -11.59
C LEU A 45 1.75 12.36 -12.12
N PRO A 46 3.04 12.75 -12.06
CA PRO A 46 4.14 11.89 -12.47
C PRO A 46 4.31 10.69 -11.53
N ALA A 47 3.97 10.83 -10.24
CA ALA A 47 4.04 9.72 -9.30
C ALA A 47 3.08 8.58 -9.68
N TYR A 48 1.87 8.88 -10.15
CA TYR A 48 0.95 7.85 -10.66
C TYR A 48 1.50 7.15 -11.91
N PHE A 49 2.13 7.91 -12.81
CA PHE A 49 2.73 7.35 -14.02
C PHE A 49 3.92 6.42 -13.71
N VAL A 50 4.79 6.85 -12.80
CA VAL A 50 5.90 6.03 -12.28
C VAL A 50 5.38 4.80 -11.55
N GLY A 51 4.30 4.94 -10.77
CA GLY A 51 3.64 3.83 -10.09
C GLY A 51 3.13 2.78 -11.07
N TRP A 52 2.39 3.19 -12.10
CA TRP A 52 1.91 2.31 -13.16
C TRP A 52 3.06 1.60 -13.87
N TRP A 53 4.11 2.35 -14.23
CA TRP A 53 5.30 1.79 -14.87
C TRP A 53 6.05 0.79 -13.98
N THR A 54 6.18 1.09 -12.68
CA THR A 54 6.86 0.22 -11.71
C THR A 54 6.12 -1.10 -11.53
N ILE A 55 4.78 -1.06 -11.47
CA ILE A 55 3.93 -2.26 -11.40
C ILE A 55 4.16 -3.15 -12.62
N ASN A 56 4.23 -2.57 -13.82
CA ASN A 56 4.42 -3.32 -15.06
C ASN A 56 5.84 -3.89 -15.20
N LYS A 57 6.86 -3.21 -14.64
CA LYS A 57 8.27 -3.58 -14.85
C LYS A 57 8.84 -4.53 -13.79
N PHE A 58 8.50 -4.36 -12.51
CA PHE A 58 9.20 -5.05 -11.41
C PHE A 58 8.40 -6.17 -10.73
N GLY A 59 7.20 -6.47 -11.22
CA GLY A 59 6.35 -7.48 -10.60
C GLY A 59 5.75 -7.02 -9.27
N ARG A 60 4.63 -7.65 -8.92
CA ARG A 60 3.67 -7.14 -7.93
C ARG A 60 4.20 -7.12 -6.49
N ARG A 61 4.99 -8.10 -6.05
CA ARG A 61 5.52 -8.16 -4.65
C ARG A 61 6.65 -7.18 -4.38
N ILE A 62 7.60 -7.05 -5.30
CA ILE A 62 8.70 -6.10 -5.18
C ILE A 62 8.16 -4.67 -5.21
N THR A 63 7.12 -4.43 -6.02
CA THR A 63 6.44 -3.13 -6.04
C THR A 63 5.86 -2.79 -4.67
N TRP A 64 5.20 -3.72 -3.97
CA TRP A 64 4.65 -3.46 -2.63
C TRP A 64 5.70 -3.14 -1.57
N VAL A 65 6.77 -3.93 -1.52
CA VAL A 65 7.85 -3.73 -0.54
C VAL A 65 8.54 -2.39 -0.82
N ARG A 66 8.83 -2.08 -2.09
CA ARG A 66 9.44 -0.80 -2.49
C ARG A 66 8.52 0.38 -2.17
N VAL A 67 7.23 0.23 -2.43
CA VAL A 67 6.24 1.29 -2.26
C VAL A 67 6.02 1.60 -0.78
N LEU A 68 5.96 0.59 0.09
CA LEU A 68 5.93 0.75 1.54
C LEU A 68 7.23 1.33 2.13
N LEU A 69 8.38 1.02 1.51
CA LEU A 69 9.66 1.62 1.87
C LEU A 69 9.71 3.11 1.48
N THR A 70 9.07 3.48 0.37
CA THR A 70 9.00 4.87 -0.13
C THR A 70 7.85 5.69 0.48
N SER A 71 6.97 5.10 1.30
CA SER A 71 5.84 5.80 1.94
C SER A 71 6.27 6.95 2.87
N PHE A 72 7.57 7.09 3.14
CA PHE A 72 8.15 8.29 3.77
C PHE A 72 7.85 9.58 2.97
N SER A 73 7.45 9.46 1.71
CA SER A 73 7.13 10.57 0.81
C SER A 73 5.66 10.59 0.41
N ILE A 74 5.14 11.79 0.09
CA ILE A 74 3.77 11.95 -0.45
C ILE A 74 3.58 11.15 -1.75
N VAL A 75 4.61 11.10 -2.59
CA VAL A 75 4.59 10.33 -3.85
C VAL A 75 4.54 8.83 -3.61
N GLY A 76 5.30 8.31 -2.64
CA GLY A 76 5.27 6.89 -2.30
C GLY A 76 3.91 6.46 -1.74
N THR A 77 3.25 7.33 -0.97
CA THR A 77 1.91 7.07 -0.45
C THR A 77 0.85 6.98 -1.56
N SER A 78 0.94 7.84 -2.58
CA SER A 78 0.03 7.79 -3.74
C SER A 78 0.17 6.49 -4.55
N VAL A 79 1.41 6.02 -4.75
CA VAL A 79 1.66 4.72 -5.40
C VAL A 79 1.21 3.55 -4.51
N SER A 80 1.33 3.68 -3.18
CA SER A 80 0.84 2.69 -2.20
C SER A 80 -0.67 2.50 -2.32
N PHE A 81 -1.42 3.59 -2.39
CA PHE A 81 -2.87 3.52 -2.58
C PHE A 81 -3.24 2.81 -3.88
N MET A 82 -2.61 3.17 -4.99
CA MET A 82 -2.94 2.57 -6.30
C MET A 82 -2.68 1.06 -6.33
N THR A 83 -1.54 0.63 -5.78
CA THR A 83 -1.18 -0.78 -5.67
C THR A 83 -2.08 -1.53 -4.67
N ALA A 84 -2.44 -0.91 -3.54
CA ALA A 84 -3.40 -1.42 -2.55
C ALA A 84 -4.78 -1.70 -3.14
N TYR A 85 -5.28 -0.80 -3.99
CA TYR A 85 -6.52 -1.00 -4.74
C TYR A 85 -6.40 -2.16 -5.72
N LEU A 86 -5.32 -2.21 -6.51
CA LEU A 86 -5.08 -3.25 -7.50
C LEU A 86 -5.08 -4.65 -6.87
N PHE A 87 -4.37 -4.83 -5.77
CA PHE A 87 -4.31 -6.12 -5.06
C PHE A 87 -5.59 -6.47 -4.31
N SER A 88 -6.33 -5.47 -3.81
CA SER A 88 -7.66 -5.74 -3.27
C SER A 88 -8.58 -6.31 -4.36
N GLY A 89 -8.34 -5.90 -5.62
CA GLY A 89 -8.90 -6.58 -6.79
C GLY A 89 -8.42 -8.02 -6.91
N GLU A 90 -7.11 -8.25 -6.96
CA GLU A 90 -6.55 -9.57 -7.28
C GLU A 90 -6.71 -10.64 -6.19
N LEU A 91 -6.68 -10.24 -4.92
CA LEU A 91 -6.69 -11.17 -3.80
C LEU A 91 -8.12 -11.59 -3.42
N PHE A 92 -9.13 -10.81 -3.80
CA PHE A 92 -10.52 -11.01 -3.36
C PHE A 92 -11.38 -11.51 -4.51
N PRO A 93 -12.15 -12.60 -4.31
CA PRO A 93 -13.04 -13.09 -5.36
C PRO A 93 -14.15 -12.07 -5.60
N THR A 94 -14.64 -12.03 -6.84
CA THR A 94 -15.59 -11.03 -7.35
C THR A 94 -16.81 -10.84 -6.45
N VAL A 95 -17.26 -11.90 -5.79
CA VAL A 95 -18.42 -11.90 -4.87
C VAL A 95 -18.23 -11.06 -3.60
N VAL A 96 -17.00 -10.99 -3.05
CA VAL A 96 -16.71 -10.25 -1.81
C VAL A 96 -15.78 -9.06 -2.01
N ARG A 97 -15.34 -8.83 -3.25
CA ARG A 97 -14.39 -7.74 -3.59
C ARG A 97 -14.95 -6.37 -3.22
N ASN A 98 -16.18 -6.05 -3.58
CA ASN A 98 -16.79 -4.75 -3.28
C ASN A 98 -16.93 -4.50 -1.77
N ILE A 99 -17.38 -5.50 -1.02
CA ILE A 99 -17.52 -5.41 0.44
C ILE A 99 -16.16 -5.18 1.09
N ARG A 100 -15.12 -5.87 0.61
CA ARG A 100 -13.77 -5.77 1.17
C ARG A 100 -13.06 -4.46 0.85
N VAL A 101 -13.22 -3.95 -0.37
CA VAL A 101 -12.70 -2.62 -0.75
C VAL A 101 -13.44 -1.51 0.00
N GLY A 102 -14.76 -1.67 0.22
CA GLY A 102 -15.53 -0.78 1.07
C GLY A 102 -15.03 -0.79 2.53
N ALA A 103 -14.82 -1.98 3.10
CA ALA A 103 -14.28 -2.13 4.44
C ALA A 103 -12.87 -1.52 4.58
N SER A 104 -11.96 -1.75 3.63
CA SER A 104 -10.61 -1.15 3.65
C SER A 104 -10.66 0.38 3.55
N SER A 105 -11.63 0.92 2.81
CA SER A 105 -11.87 2.37 2.74
C SER A 105 -12.31 2.94 4.09
N MET A 106 -13.16 2.23 4.84
CA MET A 106 -13.52 2.63 6.21
C MET A 106 -12.30 2.66 7.13
N PHE A 107 -11.41 1.68 7.00
CA PHE A 107 -10.15 1.65 7.75
C PHE A 107 -9.21 2.81 7.39
N ALA A 108 -9.11 3.20 6.11
CA ALA A 108 -8.37 4.42 5.74
C ALA A 108 -9.00 5.69 6.36
N ARG A 109 -10.33 5.74 6.50
CA ARG A 109 -11.00 6.86 7.18
C ARG A 109 -10.66 6.92 8.66
N LEU A 110 -10.56 5.77 9.34
CA LEU A 110 -10.03 5.73 10.71
C LEU A 110 -8.60 6.27 10.77
N GLY A 111 -7.73 5.88 9.83
CA GLY A 111 -6.38 6.43 9.71
C GLY A 111 -6.38 7.96 9.52
N SER A 112 -7.30 8.49 8.70
CA SER A 112 -7.45 9.93 8.48
C SER A 112 -7.90 10.71 9.72
N ILE A 113 -8.73 10.09 10.57
CA ILE A 113 -9.18 10.70 11.83
C ILE A 113 -8.03 10.76 12.83
N VAL A 114 -7.16 9.74 12.85
CA VAL A 114 -6.00 9.67 13.74
C VAL A 114 -4.85 10.58 13.27
N ALA A 115 -4.72 10.84 11.97
CA ALA A 115 -3.66 11.67 11.39
C ALA A 115 -3.46 13.06 12.05
N PRO A 116 -4.49 13.90 12.25
CA PRO A 116 -4.32 15.21 12.90
C PRO A 116 -3.82 15.10 14.33
N PHE A 117 -4.16 14.04 15.06
CA PHE A 117 -3.65 13.82 16.42
C PHE A 117 -2.15 13.51 16.41
N VAL A 118 -1.68 12.74 15.43
CA VAL A 118 -0.25 12.44 15.24
C VAL A 118 0.52 13.71 14.86
N VAL A 119 -0.03 14.53 13.96
CA VAL A 119 0.58 15.81 13.56
C VAL A 119 0.57 16.81 14.72
N SER A 120 -0.49 16.86 15.52
CA SER A 120 -0.60 17.77 16.67
C SER A 120 0.43 17.47 17.77
N LEU A 121 0.90 16.22 17.88
CA LEU A 121 2.01 15.83 18.77
C LEU A 121 3.37 16.45 18.35
N SER A 122 3.48 17.00 17.13
CA SER A 122 4.65 17.75 16.66
C SER A 122 5.00 18.94 17.54
N SER A 123 4.02 19.50 18.25
CA SER A 123 4.19 20.69 19.11
C SER A 123 5.17 20.48 20.27
N ILE A 124 5.41 19.22 20.67
CA ILE A 124 6.39 18.90 21.73
C ILE A 124 7.76 18.61 21.11
N LYS A 125 7.80 17.80 20.03
CA LYS A 125 9.04 17.35 19.36
C LYS A 125 8.80 17.17 17.86
N ALA A 126 9.41 18.02 17.03
CA ALA A 126 9.24 18.03 15.57
C ALA A 126 9.68 16.74 14.84
N TRP A 127 10.53 15.92 15.45
CA TRP A 127 10.98 14.63 14.90
C TRP A 127 9.99 13.49 15.13
N LEU A 128 9.07 13.63 16.09
CA LEU A 128 8.16 12.55 16.48
C LEU A 128 7.21 12.13 15.35
N PRO A 129 6.53 13.05 14.63
CA PRO A 129 5.65 12.67 13.54
C PRO A 129 6.41 12.00 12.39
N LEU A 130 7.61 12.48 12.06
CA LEU A 130 8.46 11.90 11.02
C LEU A 130 8.84 10.45 11.35
N VAL A 131 9.17 10.16 12.61
CA VAL A 131 9.46 8.80 13.07
C VAL A 131 8.21 7.91 13.00
N VAL A 132 7.04 8.44 13.38
CA VAL A 132 5.77 7.69 13.33
C VAL A 132 5.37 7.37 11.88
N PHE A 133 5.43 8.35 10.98
CA PHE A 133 5.16 8.16 9.55
C PHE A 133 6.23 7.33 8.84
N GLY A 134 7.44 7.23 9.40
CA GLY A 134 8.50 6.38 8.88
C GLY A 134 8.44 4.92 9.33
N LEU A 135 8.19 4.68 10.61
CA LEU A 135 8.22 3.34 11.20
C LEU A 135 6.94 2.54 10.94
N LEU A 136 5.77 3.19 10.88
CA LEU A 136 4.51 2.48 10.65
C LEU A 136 4.42 1.81 9.27
N PRO A 137 4.82 2.46 8.16
CA PRO A 137 4.92 1.80 6.86
C PRO A 137 5.97 0.69 6.84
N LEU A 138 7.07 0.80 7.59
CA LEU A 138 8.07 -0.27 7.70
C LEU A 138 7.49 -1.52 8.36
N ILE A 139 6.68 -1.37 9.41
CA ILE A 139 5.95 -2.49 10.01
C ILE A 139 4.95 -3.09 9.01
N GLY A 140 4.27 -2.24 8.24
CA GLY A 140 3.40 -2.67 7.14
C GLY A 140 4.16 -3.44 6.05
N ALA A 141 5.36 -2.98 5.69
CA ALA A 141 6.25 -3.62 4.71
C ALA A 141 6.68 -5.00 5.19
N ALA A 142 7.11 -5.09 6.46
CA ALA A 142 7.51 -6.35 7.08
C ALA A 142 6.35 -7.34 7.14
N LEU A 143 5.15 -6.88 7.50
CA LEU A 143 3.95 -7.71 7.53
C LEU A 143 3.53 -8.17 6.12
N CYS A 144 3.83 -7.39 5.09
CA CYS A 144 3.59 -7.74 3.69
C CYS A 144 4.62 -8.71 3.10
N LEU A 145 5.82 -8.87 3.69
CA LEU A 145 6.77 -9.91 3.28
C LEU A 145 6.22 -11.33 3.52
N LEU A 146 5.26 -11.47 4.44
CA LEU A 146 4.54 -12.71 4.71
C LEU A 146 3.43 -13.01 3.69
N LEU A 147 3.11 -12.09 2.77
CA LEU A 147 2.13 -12.32 1.72
C LEU A 147 2.76 -13.06 0.51
N PRO A 148 2.15 -14.16 0.03
CA PRO A 148 2.60 -14.84 -1.17
C PRO A 148 2.34 -14.00 -2.42
N GLU A 149 3.21 -14.16 -3.42
CA GLU A 149 3.14 -13.43 -4.69
C GLU A 149 1.79 -13.64 -5.40
N THR A 150 1.23 -12.55 -5.94
CA THR A 150 -0.01 -12.57 -6.74
C THR A 150 0.24 -12.50 -8.24
N ALA A 151 1.50 -12.37 -8.69
CA ALA A 151 1.82 -12.21 -10.11
C ALA A 151 1.56 -13.49 -10.91
N GLY A 152 0.70 -13.42 -11.94
CA GLY A 152 0.49 -14.51 -12.91
C GLY A 152 -0.42 -15.65 -12.46
N CYS A 153 -1.15 -15.48 -11.35
CA CYS A 153 -2.17 -16.41 -10.87
C CYS A 153 -3.56 -15.98 -11.42
N THR A 154 -4.37 -16.93 -11.88
CA THR A 154 -5.75 -16.68 -12.34
C THR A 154 -6.58 -16.13 -11.20
N LEU A 155 -7.43 -15.14 -11.49
CA LEU A 155 -8.27 -14.50 -10.47
C LEU A 155 -9.17 -15.56 -9.81
N PRO A 156 -9.25 -15.61 -8.48
CA PRO A 156 -10.13 -16.55 -7.80
C PRO A 156 -11.58 -16.12 -8.06
N GLU A 157 -12.37 -16.95 -8.72
CA GLU A 157 -13.79 -16.66 -9.00
C GLU A 157 -14.70 -17.11 -7.85
N THR A 158 -14.25 -18.05 -7.02
CA THR A 158 -15.03 -18.64 -5.93
C THR A 158 -14.39 -18.45 -4.55
N LEU A 159 -15.19 -18.52 -3.48
CA LEU A 159 -14.72 -18.42 -2.08
C LEU A 159 -13.72 -19.54 -1.73
N GLN A 160 -13.92 -20.76 -2.25
CA GLN A 160 -13.01 -21.89 -2.08
C GLN A 160 -11.64 -21.63 -2.74
N ASP A 161 -11.62 -21.05 -3.95
CA ASP A 161 -10.38 -20.66 -4.61
C ASP A 161 -9.63 -19.57 -3.83
N GLY A 162 -10.35 -18.69 -3.15
CA GLY A 162 -9.77 -17.72 -2.23
C GLY A 162 -9.07 -18.36 -1.02
N GLU A 163 -9.63 -19.45 -0.46
CA GLU A 163 -9.03 -20.16 0.68
C GLU A 163 -7.76 -20.91 0.29
N GLU A 164 -7.71 -21.45 -0.92
CA GLU A 164 -6.52 -22.10 -1.51
C GLU A 164 -5.51 -21.10 -2.09
N PHE A 165 -5.91 -19.85 -2.28
CA PHE A 165 -5.07 -18.76 -2.75
C PHE A 165 -3.90 -18.58 -1.78
N GLY A 166 -2.72 -19.08 -2.16
CA GLY A 166 -1.51 -19.18 -1.33
C GLY A 166 -0.82 -20.54 -1.36
N LYS A 167 -1.54 -21.65 -1.54
CA LYS A 167 -0.96 -22.99 -1.78
C LYS A 167 -0.65 -23.20 -3.28
N LYS A 168 -1.59 -22.88 -4.17
CA LYS A 168 -1.42 -22.97 -5.64
C LYS A 168 -0.31 -22.05 -6.18
N CYS A 169 -0.23 -20.81 -5.67
CA CYS A 169 0.78 -19.84 -6.11
C CYS A 169 2.20 -20.17 -5.56
N LYS A 170 2.33 -20.85 -4.41
CA LYS A 170 3.61 -21.44 -3.93
C LYS A 170 4.10 -22.60 -4.81
N ALA A 171 3.18 -23.42 -5.33
CA ALA A 171 3.51 -24.52 -6.23
C ALA A 171 3.97 -24.02 -7.61
N LYS A 172 3.35 -22.95 -8.14
CA LYS A 172 3.74 -22.33 -9.42
C LYS A 172 5.09 -21.59 -9.33
N GLY A 173 5.37 -20.88 -8.25
CA GLY A 173 6.69 -20.27 -8.00
C GLY A 173 7.80 -21.33 -7.96
N ARG A 174 7.61 -22.40 -7.16
CA ARG A 174 8.57 -23.52 -7.11
C ARG A 174 8.76 -24.22 -8.47
N ALA A 175 7.73 -24.32 -9.32
CA ALA A 175 7.88 -24.90 -10.66
C ALA A 175 8.69 -23.98 -11.60
N THR A 176 8.47 -22.66 -11.53
CA THR A 176 9.18 -21.69 -12.38
C THR A 176 10.64 -21.52 -11.95
N ASP A 177 10.91 -21.58 -10.65
CA ASP A 177 12.27 -21.56 -10.10
C ASP A 177 13.05 -22.84 -10.50
N VAL A 178 12.38 -24.01 -10.52
CA VAL A 178 12.97 -25.28 -10.97
C VAL A 178 13.21 -25.31 -12.49
N GLU A 179 12.32 -24.72 -13.29
CA GLU A 179 12.55 -24.55 -14.74
C GLU A 179 13.67 -23.56 -15.05
N ALA A 180 13.82 -22.49 -14.25
CA ALA A 180 14.92 -21.55 -14.39
C ALA A 180 16.26 -22.15 -13.96
N GLU A 181 16.29 -22.99 -12.92
CA GLU A 181 17.49 -23.69 -12.45
C GLU A 181 17.88 -24.88 -13.36
N ALA A 182 16.92 -25.47 -14.08
CA ALA A 182 17.16 -26.50 -15.09
C ALA A 182 17.61 -25.94 -16.47
N ALA A 183 17.57 -24.62 -16.65
CA ALA A 183 17.98 -23.93 -17.88
C ALA A 183 19.40 -23.33 -17.82
N PHE A 184 20.14 -23.58 -16.72
CA PHE A 184 21.56 -23.25 -16.57
C PHE A 184 22.45 -24.50 -16.62
#